data_AF-A0A0G1C237-F1
#
_entry.id   AF-A0A0G1C237-F1
#
_cell.length_a   1.000
_cell.length_b   1.000
_cell.length_c   1.000
_cell.angle_alpha   90.00
_cell.angle_beta   90.00
_cell.angle_gamma   90.00
#
_symmetry.space_group_name_H-M   'P 1'
#
loop_
_entity.id
_entity.type
_entity.pdbx_description
1 polymer ?
#
loop_
_entity_poly.entity_id
_entity_poly.type
_entity_poly.pdbx_seq_one_letter_code
_entity_poly.pdbx_strand_id
1 'polypeptide(L)'
;MKLYQYSCREESGVDLRQANAVARYRPDVIIFEAPGNESGCESVFNRYQPRKKPAGEIKKTQAMLRRTGKSAPWVLSDIKTYDNVRKLWKEGCNVQLFNIDGPQELLRIGLERDPTQHPRPYRRGTHLMWWVRIYLRERIMADNLEKILPCYARQKEAVVLIFLQKFHWMNVKFLLSKPTKEELWGYYFGRFKNLDRRVLEEKIRKENPVLYSYWTKISDFA
;
A
#
# COMPACT_ATOMS: atom_id res chain seq x y z
N MET A 1 2.08 -21.58 -5.41
CA MET A 1 1.79 -20.16 -5.66
C MET A 1 3.00 -19.50 -6.31
N LYS A 2 2.77 -18.68 -7.34
CA LYS A 2 3.78 -17.84 -8.00
C LYS A 2 3.48 -16.38 -7.62
N LEU A 3 4.46 -15.68 -7.04
CA LEU A 3 4.30 -14.30 -6.58
C LEU A 3 5.23 -13.38 -7.37
N TYR A 4 4.68 -12.34 -7.99
CA TYR A 4 5.45 -11.34 -8.74
C TYR A 4 5.18 -9.94 -8.19
N GLN A 5 6.23 -9.19 -7.89
CA GLN A 5 6.11 -7.80 -7.43
C GLN A 5 6.53 -6.82 -8.52
N TYR A 6 5.73 -5.77 -8.73
CA TYR A 6 5.98 -4.68 -9.67
C TYR A 6 5.85 -3.33 -8.98
N SER A 7 6.97 -2.59 -8.90
CA SER A 7 7.01 -1.26 -8.29
C SER A 7 6.13 -0.28 -9.04
N CYS A 8 5.20 0.36 -8.32
CA CYS A 8 4.57 1.61 -8.76
C CYS A 8 5.68 2.67 -8.91
N ARG A 9 5.69 3.40 -10.03
CA ARG A 9 6.65 4.49 -10.27
C ARG A 9 5.87 5.79 -10.44
N GLU A 10 6.15 6.75 -9.57
CA GLU A 10 5.61 8.11 -9.64
C GLU A 10 6.48 8.98 -10.55
N GLU A 11 6.51 8.65 -11.84
CA GLU A 11 7.30 9.36 -12.86
C GLU A 11 6.40 10.21 -13.77
N SER A 12 6.98 11.09 -14.58
CA SER A 12 6.23 12.00 -15.46
C SER A 12 5.47 11.31 -16.61
N GLY A 13 5.61 9.99 -16.76
CA GLY A 13 5.03 9.19 -17.84
C GLY A 13 4.13 8.06 -17.36
N VAL A 14 3.46 7.42 -18.32
CA VAL A 14 2.58 6.27 -18.06
C VAL A 14 3.42 4.98 -18.01
N ASP A 15 3.52 4.35 -16.84
CA ASP A 15 4.23 3.08 -16.67
C ASP A 15 3.29 1.87 -16.88
N LEU A 16 3.45 1.17 -18.00
CA LEU A 16 2.57 0.05 -18.35
C LEU A 16 3.03 -1.31 -17.80
N ARG A 17 4.10 -1.39 -17.01
CA ARG A 17 4.64 -2.69 -16.55
C ARG A 17 3.62 -3.50 -15.75
N GLN A 18 2.85 -2.86 -14.88
CA GLN A 18 1.81 -3.52 -14.09
C GLN A 18 0.67 -4.02 -14.98
N ALA A 19 0.18 -3.18 -15.89
CA ALA A 19 -0.85 -3.57 -16.84
C ALA A 19 -0.40 -4.75 -17.72
N ASN A 20 0.84 -4.71 -18.22
CA ASN A 20 1.42 -5.78 -19.02
C ASN A 20 1.59 -7.07 -18.20
N ALA A 21 1.92 -6.98 -16.91
CA ALA A 21 1.97 -8.12 -16.01
C ALA A 21 0.60 -8.80 -15.86
N VAL A 22 -0.50 -8.03 -15.74
CA VAL A 22 -1.85 -8.59 -15.71
C VAL A 22 -2.16 -9.38 -16.99
N ALA A 23 -1.87 -8.80 -18.16
CA ALA A 23 -2.11 -9.47 -19.44
C ALA A 23 -1.25 -10.73 -19.62
N ARG A 24 0.03 -10.66 -19.22
CA ARG A 24 0.99 -11.75 -19.37
C ARG A 24 0.70 -12.92 -18.44
N TYR A 25 0.51 -12.65 -17.15
CA TYR A 25 0.43 -13.69 -16.13
C TYR A 25 -0.98 -14.14 -15.81
N ARG A 26 -2.00 -13.38 -16.24
CA ARG A 26 -3.42 -13.70 -16.02
C ARG A 26 -3.71 -14.10 -14.57
N PRO A 27 -3.42 -13.21 -13.60
CA PRO A 27 -3.33 -13.58 -12.19
C PRO A 27 -4.67 -13.96 -11.56
N ASP A 28 -4.62 -14.75 -10.50
CA ASP A 28 -5.76 -15.02 -9.63
C ASP A 28 -5.99 -13.85 -8.65
N VAL A 29 -4.91 -13.19 -8.25
CA VAL A 29 -4.92 -12.12 -7.24
C VAL A 29 -4.06 -10.94 -7.68
N ILE A 30 -4.57 -9.73 -7.49
CA ILE A 30 -3.80 -8.50 -7.59
C ILE A 30 -3.94 -7.72 -6.28
N ILE A 31 -2.81 -7.32 -5.73
CA ILE A 31 -2.71 -6.55 -4.49
C ILE A 31 -2.15 -5.17 -4.81
N PHE A 32 -2.94 -4.12 -4.59
CA PHE A 32 -2.61 -2.73 -4.86
C PHE A 32 -2.13 -2.00 -3.61
N GLU A 33 -1.16 -1.10 -3.78
CA GLU A 33 -0.89 -0.01 -2.85
C GLU A 33 -1.95 1.08 -2.99
N ALA A 34 -3.13 0.77 -2.48
CA ALA A 34 -4.25 1.68 -2.38
C ALA A 34 -4.91 1.50 -1.01
N PRO A 35 -5.56 2.54 -0.45
CA PRO A 35 -6.24 2.43 0.82
C PRO A 35 -7.40 1.42 0.73
N GLY A 36 -7.55 0.63 1.79
CA GLY A 36 -8.73 -0.20 2.00
C GLY A 36 -10.00 0.62 2.20
N ASN A 37 -11.14 -0.05 2.24
CA ASN A 37 -12.43 0.55 2.60
C ASN A 37 -12.78 0.21 4.06
N GLU A 38 -13.92 0.72 4.54
CA GLU A 38 -14.42 0.42 5.90
C GLU A 38 -14.64 -1.08 6.16
N SER A 39 -14.84 -1.88 5.10
CA SER A 39 -14.99 -3.33 5.16
C SER A 39 -13.65 -4.10 5.10
N GLY A 40 -12.50 -3.41 5.05
CA GLY A 40 -11.16 -4.00 5.01
C GLY A 40 -10.43 -3.81 3.69
N CYS A 41 -9.47 -4.70 3.41
CA CYS A 41 -8.62 -4.62 2.22
C CYS A 41 -9.25 -5.22 0.95
N GLU A 42 -10.41 -5.88 1.06
CA GLU A 42 -11.08 -6.48 -0.09
C GLU A 42 -11.78 -5.45 -0.97
N SER A 43 -11.59 -5.58 -2.29
CA SER A 43 -12.36 -4.81 -3.24
C SER A 43 -13.80 -5.32 -3.35
N VAL A 44 -14.76 -4.41 -3.55
CA VAL A 44 -16.17 -4.73 -3.79
C VAL A 44 -16.37 -5.75 -4.91
N PHE A 45 -15.46 -5.79 -5.89
CA PHE A 45 -15.50 -6.70 -7.02
C PHE A 45 -15.37 -8.17 -6.59
N ASN A 46 -14.71 -8.49 -5.48
CA ASN A 46 -14.44 -9.86 -5.05
C ASN A 46 -15.73 -10.65 -4.74
N ARG A 47 -16.81 -9.95 -4.38
CA ARG A 47 -18.13 -10.52 -4.07
C ARG A 47 -18.92 -11.01 -5.29
N TYR A 48 -18.46 -10.68 -6.51
CA TYR A 48 -19.17 -10.99 -7.74
C TYR A 48 -18.43 -12.05 -8.56
N GLN A 49 -19.20 -12.91 -9.23
CA GLN A 49 -18.68 -13.79 -10.26
C GLN A 49 -18.06 -12.97 -11.42
N PRO A 50 -17.08 -13.51 -12.16
CA PRO A 50 -16.34 -12.80 -13.21
C PRO A 50 -17.22 -12.06 -14.22
N ARG A 51 -18.25 -12.72 -14.75
CA ARG A 51 -19.16 -12.14 -15.75
C ARG A 51 -20.25 -11.23 -15.17
N LYS A 52 -20.34 -11.14 -13.83
CA LYS A 52 -21.35 -10.34 -13.09
C LYS A 52 -20.73 -9.15 -12.35
N LYS A 53 -19.45 -8.82 -12.60
CA LYS A 53 -18.77 -7.70 -11.94
C LYS A 53 -19.50 -6.38 -12.25
N PRO A 54 -19.70 -5.47 -11.27
CA PRO A 54 -20.45 -4.24 -11.47
C PRO A 54 -19.68 -3.26 -12.38
N ALA A 55 -20.05 -3.24 -13.67
CA ALA A 55 -19.37 -2.41 -14.67
C ALA A 55 -19.43 -0.90 -14.35
N GLY A 56 -20.46 -0.45 -13.64
CA GLY A 56 -20.61 0.93 -13.18
C GLY A 56 -19.50 1.36 -12.21
N GLU A 57 -19.13 0.50 -11.27
CA GLU A 57 -18.09 0.81 -10.27
C GLU A 57 -16.71 0.96 -10.93
N ILE A 58 -16.38 0.12 -11.90
CA ILE A 58 -15.10 0.26 -12.62
C ILE A 58 -15.07 1.55 -13.43
N LYS A 59 -16.18 1.92 -14.07
CA LYS A 59 -16.28 3.19 -14.81
C LYS A 59 -16.08 4.39 -13.86
N LYS A 60 -16.62 4.35 -12.65
CA LYS A 60 -16.40 5.37 -11.62
C LYS A 60 -14.92 5.45 -11.24
N THR A 61 -14.27 4.31 -10.96
CA THR A 61 -12.83 4.25 -10.68
C THR A 61 -12.01 4.84 -11.83
N GLN A 62 -12.27 4.41 -13.08
CA GLN A 62 -11.56 4.94 -14.26
C GLN A 62 -11.79 6.44 -14.46
N ALA A 63 -12.99 6.96 -14.21
CA ALA A 63 -13.27 8.39 -14.28
C ALA A 63 -12.49 9.18 -13.22
N MET A 64 -12.39 8.65 -12.00
CA MET A 64 -11.59 9.24 -10.92
C MET A 64 -10.09 9.27 -11.27
N LEU A 65 -9.55 8.15 -11.79
CA LEU A 65 -8.17 8.04 -12.22
C LEU A 65 -7.84 9.03 -13.36
N ARG A 66 -8.76 9.23 -14.32
CA ARG A 66 -8.58 10.24 -15.39
C ARG A 66 -8.50 11.66 -14.85
N ARG A 67 -9.29 12.01 -13.83
CA ARG A 67 -9.22 13.33 -13.19
C ARG A 67 -7.88 13.51 -12.46
N THR A 68 -7.47 12.49 -11.72
CA THR A 68 -6.20 12.47 -10.97
C THR A 68 -4.99 12.50 -11.91
N GLY A 69 -5.08 11.83 -13.06
CA GLY A 69 -4.05 11.82 -14.09
C GLY A 69 -3.68 13.18 -14.67
N LYS A 70 -4.51 14.21 -14.48
CA LYS A 70 -4.18 15.60 -14.89
C LYS A 70 -3.02 16.18 -14.08
N SER A 71 -2.92 15.83 -12.79
CA SER A 71 -1.85 16.28 -11.89
C SER A 71 -0.82 15.20 -11.60
N ALA A 72 -1.18 13.93 -11.77
CA ALA A 72 -0.35 12.76 -11.49
C ALA A 72 -0.41 11.76 -12.66
N PRO A 73 0.31 12.00 -13.77
CA PRO A 73 0.19 11.21 -15.01
C PRO A 73 0.42 9.70 -14.81
N TRP A 74 1.27 9.31 -13.85
CA TRP A 74 1.54 7.91 -13.54
C TRP A 74 0.26 7.13 -13.19
N VAL A 75 -0.74 7.77 -12.57
CA VAL A 75 -2.02 7.14 -12.18
C VAL A 75 -2.81 6.63 -13.39
N LEU A 76 -2.52 7.12 -14.60
CA LEU A 76 -3.16 6.63 -15.82
C LEU A 76 -2.78 5.18 -16.17
N SER A 77 -1.67 4.65 -15.62
CA SER A 77 -1.32 3.23 -15.77
C SER A 77 -2.39 2.31 -15.20
N ASP A 78 -3.02 2.73 -14.10
CA ASP A 78 -4.03 1.92 -13.40
C ASP A 78 -5.27 1.74 -14.25
N ILE A 79 -5.62 2.70 -15.11
CA ILE A 79 -6.71 2.56 -16.07
C ILE A 79 -6.46 1.35 -16.97
N LYS A 80 -5.23 1.22 -17.49
CA LYS A 80 -4.85 0.10 -18.36
C LYS A 80 -4.80 -1.22 -17.59
N THR A 81 -4.36 -1.20 -16.34
CA THR A 81 -4.42 -2.35 -15.43
C THR A 81 -5.87 -2.82 -15.27
N TYR A 82 -6.80 -1.92 -14.96
CA TYR A 82 -8.23 -2.25 -14.84
C TYR A 82 -8.84 -2.72 -16.17
N ASP A 83 -8.42 -2.17 -17.32
CA ASP A 83 -8.88 -2.66 -18.62
C ASP A 83 -8.47 -4.11 -18.86
N ASN A 84 -7.24 -4.49 -18.50
CA ASN A 84 -6.78 -5.87 -18.63
C ASN A 84 -7.50 -6.80 -17.65
N VAL A 85 -7.72 -6.38 -16.39
CA VAL A 85 -8.54 -7.13 -15.43
C VAL A 85 -9.96 -7.36 -15.97
N ARG A 86 -10.58 -6.34 -16.57
CA ARG A 86 -11.91 -6.46 -17.17
C ARG A 86 -11.96 -7.47 -18.31
N LYS A 87 -10.92 -7.52 -19.15
CA LYS A 87 -10.82 -8.54 -20.22
C LYS A 87 -10.81 -9.95 -19.62
N LEU A 88 -9.98 -10.18 -18.60
CA LEU A 88 -9.92 -11.45 -17.88
C LEU A 88 -11.28 -11.84 -17.27
N TRP A 89 -11.98 -10.90 -16.65
CA TRP A 89 -13.33 -11.13 -16.12
C TRP A 89 -14.35 -11.54 -17.19
N LYS A 90 -14.30 -10.93 -18.38
CA LYS A 90 -15.16 -11.31 -19.52
C LYS A 90 -14.86 -12.72 -20.02
N GLU A 91 -13.58 -13.09 -20.05
CA GLU A 91 -13.11 -14.43 -20.42
C GLU A 91 -13.48 -15.49 -19.37
N GLY A 92 -13.91 -15.09 -18.17
CA GLY A 92 -14.35 -15.99 -17.10
C GLY A 92 -13.29 -16.22 -16.02
N CYS A 93 -12.12 -15.60 -16.10
CA CYS A 93 -11.09 -15.67 -15.05
C CYS A 93 -11.51 -14.81 -13.85
N ASN A 94 -11.47 -15.35 -12.63
CA ASN A 94 -11.93 -14.65 -11.43
C ASN A 94 -10.80 -13.93 -10.67
N VAL A 95 -10.23 -12.91 -11.29
CA VAL A 95 -9.20 -12.08 -10.65
C VAL A 95 -9.78 -11.38 -9.40
N GLN A 96 -9.18 -11.65 -8.25
CA GLN A 96 -9.47 -11.01 -6.96
C GLN A 96 -8.57 -9.78 -6.78
N LEU A 97 -9.13 -8.69 -6.26
CA LEU A 97 -8.43 -7.42 -6.07
C LEU A 97 -8.41 -7.02 -4.60
N PHE A 98 -7.25 -6.62 -4.10
CA PHE A 98 -7.07 -6.17 -2.71
C PHE A 98 -6.33 -4.84 -2.66
N ASN A 99 -6.71 -3.96 -1.73
CA ASN A 99 -6.12 -2.66 -1.47
C ASN A 99 -5.56 -2.68 -0.04
N ILE A 100 -4.24 -2.65 0.12
CA ILE A 100 -3.61 -2.98 1.41
C ILE A 100 -2.97 -1.81 2.15
N ASP A 101 -2.97 -0.61 1.59
CA ASP A 101 -2.35 0.57 2.21
C ASP A 101 -3.14 1.03 3.46
N GLY A 102 -2.51 1.89 4.25
CA GLY A 102 -3.14 2.58 5.36
C GLY A 102 -4.36 3.41 4.91
N PRO A 103 -5.30 3.69 5.83
CA PRO A 103 -6.54 4.37 5.51
C PRO A 103 -6.30 5.85 5.18
N GLN A 104 -7.27 6.48 4.51
CA GLN A 104 -7.12 7.82 3.91
C GLN A 104 -6.70 8.89 4.94
N GLU A 105 -7.22 8.82 6.15
CA GLU A 105 -6.88 9.69 7.27
C GLU A 105 -5.40 9.61 7.64
N LEU A 106 -4.78 8.42 7.57
CA LEU A 106 -3.34 8.24 7.79
C LEU A 106 -2.53 8.76 6.60
N LEU A 107 -3.01 8.56 5.38
CA LEU A 107 -2.35 9.02 4.14
C LEU A 107 -2.34 10.56 4.01
N ARG A 108 -3.40 11.23 4.46
CA ARG A 108 -3.61 12.67 4.31
C ARG A 108 -3.02 13.53 5.41
N ILE A 109 -2.34 12.92 6.39
CA ILE A 109 -1.71 13.67 7.48
C ILE A 109 -0.73 14.70 6.90
N GLY A 110 -1.06 15.98 7.10
CA GLY A 110 -0.14 17.09 6.90
C GLY A 110 0.90 17.02 8.01
N LEU A 111 2.14 16.73 7.66
CA LEU A 111 3.25 16.82 8.59
C LEU A 111 3.76 18.27 8.56
N GLU A 112 3.95 18.86 9.73
CA GLU A 112 4.59 20.18 9.82
C GLU A 112 6.03 20.08 9.29
N ARG A 113 6.44 21.08 8.51
CA ARG A 113 7.84 21.17 8.07
C ARG A 113 8.63 21.73 9.23
N ASP A 114 9.54 20.96 9.81
CA ASP A 114 10.53 21.51 10.74
C ASP A 114 11.51 22.41 9.94
N PRO A 115 11.54 23.73 10.17
CA PRO A 115 12.42 24.65 9.45
C PRO A 115 13.88 24.58 9.94
N THR A 116 14.12 23.99 11.12
CA THR A 116 15.46 23.80 11.71
C THR A 116 16.12 22.50 11.26
N GLN A 117 15.33 21.53 10.79
CA GLN A 117 15.81 20.30 10.16
C GLN A 117 15.94 20.47 8.63
N HIS A 118 16.97 21.23 8.24
CA HIS A 118 17.44 21.47 6.86
C HIS A 118 16.50 22.25 5.90
N PRO A 119 17.02 23.25 5.17
CA PRO A 119 16.23 24.21 4.37
C PRO A 119 15.74 23.67 3.00
N ARG A 120 15.55 22.36 2.82
CA ARG A 120 15.00 21.80 1.57
C ARG A 120 13.68 21.08 1.87
N PRO A 121 12.64 21.27 1.04
CA PRO A 121 11.35 20.63 1.27
C PRO A 121 11.53 19.11 1.28
N TYR A 122 11.25 18.47 2.42
CA TYR A 122 11.06 17.02 2.55
C TYR A 122 12.03 16.16 1.74
N ARG A 123 13.29 16.06 2.16
CA ARG A 123 14.09 14.90 1.72
C ARG A 123 13.41 13.66 2.32
N ARG A 124 12.67 12.90 1.50
CA ARG A 124 12.02 11.63 1.89
C ARG A 124 12.98 10.87 2.82
N GLY A 125 12.60 10.65 4.08
CA GLY A 125 13.42 9.86 5.00
C GLY A 125 14.22 10.57 6.10
N THR A 126 14.06 11.88 6.34
CA THR A 126 14.73 12.56 7.49
C THR A 126 13.79 13.00 8.62
N HIS A 127 12.48 13.10 8.39
CA HIS A 127 11.52 13.57 9.39
C HIS A 127 10.98 12.43 10.26
N LEU A 128 11.01 12.60 11.59
CA LEU A 128 10.59 11.54 12.53
C LEU A 128 9.13 11.14 12.34
N MET A 129 8.18 12.09 12.34
CA MET A 129 6.76 11.76 12.13
C MET A 129 6.47 11.17 10.74
N TRP A 130 7.35 11.43 9.76
CA TRP A 130 7.23 10.77 8.46
C TRP A 130 7.55 9.28 8.62
N TRP A 131 8.64 8.93 9.31
CA TRP A 131 9.00 7.53 9.60
C TRP A 131 7.96 6.82 10.47
N VAL A 132 7.37 7.51 11.45
CA VAL A 132 6.24 6.98 12.23
C VAL A 132 5.08 6.63 11.29
N ARG A 133 4.68 7.56 10.41
CA ARG A 133 3.61 7.31 9.44
C ARG A 133 3.96 6.16 8.48
N ILE A 134 5.21 6.09 8.01
CA ILE A 134 5.68 5.01 7.13
C ILE A 134 5.57 3.65 7.83
N TYR A 135 6.08 3.54 9.06
CA TYR A 135 5.97 2.32 9.87
C TYR A 135 4.51 1.89 10.03
N LEU A 136 3.62 2.80 10.42
CA LEU A 136 2.20 2.49 10.63
C LEU A 136 1.50 2.03 9.33
N ARG A 137 1.77 2.69 8.20
CA ARG A 137 1.23 2.27 6.90
C ARG A 137 1.69 0.87 6.53
N GLU A 138 2.99 0.60 6.67
CA GLU A 138 3.60 -0.66 6.26
C GLU A 138 3.23 -1.81 7.20
N ARG A 139 3.00 -1.53 8.47
CA ARG A 139 2.40 -2.46 9.43
C ARG A 139 1.01 -2.91 8.99
N ILE A 140 0.14 -1.97 8.61
CA ILE A 140 -1.18 -2.28 8.06
C ILE A 140 -1.07 -3.12 6.77
N MET A 141 -0.15 -2.75 5.87
CA MET A 141 0.10 -3.51 4.64
C MET A 141 0.55 -4.94 4.94
N ALA A 142 1.47 -5.13 5.90
CA ALA A 142 1.96 -6.43 6.32
C ALA A 142 0.83 -7.28 6.91
N ASP A 143 0.04 -6.74 7.84
CA ASP A 143 -1.09 -7.44 8.46
C ASP A 143 -2.13 -7.87 7.42
N ASN A 144 -2.38 -7.03 6.40
CA ASN A 144 -3.27 -7.37 5.30
C ASN A 144 -2.69 -8.51 4.43
N LEU A 145 -1.39 -8.47 4.11
CA LEU A 145 -0.74 -9.56 3.37
C LEU A 145 -0.73 -10.88 4.14
N GLU A 146 -0.53 -10.85 5.45
CA GLU A 146 -0.60 -12.04 6.31
C GLU A 146 -2.00 -12.68 6.29
N LYS A 147 -3.06 -11.90 6.08
CA LYS A 147 -4.43 -12.41 5.93
C LYS A 147 -4.68 -12.97 4.52
N ILE A 148 -4.18 -12.28 3.49
CA ILE A 148 -4.46 -12.61 2.09
C ILE A 148 -3.64 -13.82 1.63
N LEU A 149 -2.32 -13.79 1.80
CA LEU A 149 -1.41 -14.75 1.15
C LEU A 149 -1.65 -16.22 1.55
N PRO A 150 -1.95 -16.57 2.82
CA PRO A 150 -2.23 -17.96 3.20
C PRO A 150 -3.43 -18.59 2.49
N CYS A 151 -4.44 -17.78 2.11
CA CYS A 151 -5.62 -18.25 1.37
C CYS A 151 -5.25 -18.80 -0.03
N TYR A 152 -4.15 -18.33 -0.60
CA TYR A 152 -3.67 -18.72 -1.93
C TYR A 152 -2.40 -19.59 -1.88
N ALA A 153 -1.70 -19.65 -0.74
CA ALA A 153 -0.52 -20.50 -0.57
C ALA A 153 -0.82 -22.00 -0.81
N ARG A 154 -2.03 -22.44 -0.45
CA ARG A 154 -2.49 -23.84 -0.65
C ARG A 154 -2.82 -24.17 -2.11
N GLN A 155 -2.95 -23.16 -2.97
CA GLN A 155 -3.24 -23.32 -4.40
C GLN A 155 -1.92 -23.31 -5.18
N LYS A 156 -1.42 -24.50 -5.55
CA LYS A 156 -0.07 -24.66 -6.14
C LYS A 156 0.15 -23.78 -7.37
N GLU A 157 -0.87 -23.59 -8.21
CA GLU A 157 -0.79 -22.77 -9.42
C GLU A 157 -1.26 -21.32 -9.27
N ALA A 158 -1.71 -20.89 -8.08
CA ALA A 158 -2.20 -19.53 -7.91
C ALA A 158 -1.11 -18.49 -8.24
N VAL A 159 -1.47 -17.50 -9.05
CA VAL A 159 -0.60 -16.40 -9.45
C VAL A 159 -1.05 -15.11 -8.75
N VAL A 160 -0.14 -14.54 -7.97
CA VAL A 160 -0.36 -13.31 -7.20
C VAL A 160 0.54 -12.20 -7.75
N LEU A 161 -0.05 -11.07 -8.12
CA LEU A 161 0.68 -9.84 -8.43
C LEU A 161 0.61 -8.86 -7.26
N ILE A 162 1.75 -8.30 -6.88
CA ILE A 162 1.86 -7.26 -5.84
C ILE A 162 2.33 -5.96 -6.49
N PHE A 163 1.48 -4.94 -6.43
CA PHE A 163 1.68 -3.61 -6.99
C PHE A 163 1.93 -2.60 -5.87
N LEU A 164 3.09 -2.75 -5.22
CA LEU A 164 3.60 -1.86 -4.17
C LEU A 164 4.86 -1.16 -4.66
N GLN A 165 5.07 0.11 -4.33
CA GLN A 165 6.35 0.78 -4.54
C GLN A 165 7.49 -0.03 -3.92
N LYS A 166 8.66 -0.05 -4.59
CA LYS A 166 9.82 -0.82 -4.13
C LYS A 166 10.20 -0.50 -2.69
N PHE A 167 10.12 0.78 -2.29
CA PHE A 167 10.39 1.21 -0.92
C PHE A 167 9.48 0.50 0.09
N HIS A 168 8.16 0.62 -0.09
CA HIS A 168 7.18 -0.03 0.76
C HIS A 168 7.30 -1.55 0.74
N TRP A 169 7.53 -2.14 -0.43
CA TRP A 169 7.69 -3.60 -0.54
C TRP A 169 8.87 -4.14 0.25
N MET A 170 10.01 -3.44 0.26
CA MET A 170 11.17 -3.87 1.05
C MET A 170 10.87 -3.86 2.55
N ASN A 171 10.21 -2.81 3.03
CA ASN A 171 9.87 -2.66 4.44
C ASN A 171 8.79 -3.65 4.87
N VAL A 172 7.75 -3.85 4.04
CA VAL A 172 6.70 -4.84 4.30
C VAL A 172 7.29 -6.26 4.32
N LYS A 173 8.23 -6.60 3.43
CA LYS A 173 8.94 -7.89 3.51
C LYS A 173 9.72 -8.05 4.80
N PHE A 174 10.38 -6.98 5.27
CA PHE A 174 11.05 -6.99 6.56
C PHE A 174 10.06 -7.23 7.70
N LEU A 175 8.88 -6.61 7.69
CA LEU A 175 7.83 -6.89 8.68
C LEU A 175 7.34 -8.35 8.60
N LEU A 176 7.12 -8.87 7.39
CA LEU A 176 6.68 -10.25 7.16
C LEU A 176 7.71 -11.31 7.57
N SER A 177 8.99 -10.95 7.73
CA SER A 177 10.00 -11.85 8.31
C SER A 177 9.92 -11.95 9.83
N LYS A 178 8.94 -11.30 10.47
CA LYS A 178 8.67 -11.31 11.91
C LYS A 178 9.88 -10.91 12.76
N PRO A 179 10.44 -9.72 12.54
CA PRO A 179 11.58 -9.20 13.29
C PRO A 179 11.22 -8.98 14.76
N THR A 180 12.22 -9.04 15.62
CA THR A 180 12.13 -8.65 17.03
C THR A 180 11.84 -7.16 17.19
N LYS A 181 11.41 -6.74 18.38
CA LYS A 181 11.15 -5.33 18.69
C LYS A 181 12.44 -4.50 18.55
N GLU A 182 13.58 -5.06 18.88
CA GLU A 182 14.89 -4.41 18.78
C GLU A 182 15.29 -4.19 17.32
N GLU A 183 15.08 -5.19 16.46
CA GLU A 183 15.31 -5.08 15.02
C GLU A 183 14.35 -4.07 14.35
N LEU A 184 13.07 -4.10 14.71
CA LEU A 184 12.09 -3.12 14.24
C LEU A 184 12.51 -1.70 14.59
N TRP A 185 12.94 -1.50 15.85
CA TRP A 185 13.39 -0.20 16.33
C TRP A 185 14.62 0.28 15.56
N GLY A 186 15.62 -0.59 15.40
CA GLY A 186 16.82 -0.30 14.62
C GLY A 186 16.51 0.09 13.17
N TYR A 187 15.62 -0.66 12.51
CA TYR A 187 15.27 -0.46 11.10
C TYR A 187 14.55 0.88 10.86
N TYR A 188 13.50 1.16 11.63
CA TYR A 188 12.66 2.34 11.43
C TYR A 188 13.21 3.59 12.11
N PHE A 189 13.74 3.44 13.33
CA PHE A 189 14.01 4.57 14.22
C PHE A 189 15.48 4.71 14.65
N GLY A 190 16.34 3.71 14.39
CA GLY A 190 17.74 3.72 14.82
C GLY A 190 18.59 4.88 14.29
N ARG A 191 18.12 5.58 13.24
CA ARG A 191 18.77 6.79 12.70
C ARG A 191 18.58 8.04 13.56
N PHE A 192 17.58 8.06 14.45
CA PHE A 192 17.23 9.22 15.26
C PHE A 192 17.99 9.14 16.58
N LYS A 193 18.98 10.03 16.75
CA LYS A 193 19.78 10.12 17.98
C LYS A 193 18.91 10.55 19.16
N ASN A 194 19.22 10.05 20.36
CA ASN A 194 18.53 10.38 21.62
C ASN A 194 17.02 10.14 21.58
N LEU A 195 16.59 9.19 20.75
CA LEU A 195 15.20 8.75 20.71
C LEU A 195 15.09 7.41 21.45
N ASP A 196 14.26 7.37 22.48
CA ASP A 196 13.77 6.14 23.07
C ASP A 196 12.27 5.97 22.81
N ARG A 197 11.73 4.79 23.16
CA ARG A 197 10.33 4.43 22.90
C ARG A 197 9.34 5.38 23.57
N ARG A 198 9.58 5.78 24.82
CA ARG A 198 8.69 6.66 25.59
C ARG A 198 8.72 8.08 25.03
N VAL A 199 9.91 8.59 24.72
CA VAL A 199 10.11 9.90 24.11
C VAL A 199 9.42 9.98 22.74
N LEU A 200 9.51 8.90 21.93
CA LEU A 200 8.82 8.84 20.64
C LEU A 200 7.30 8.92 20.83
N GLU A 201 6.74 8.12 21.71
CA GLU A 201 5.30 8.09 21.97
C GLU A 201 4.77 9.45 22.43
N GLU A 202 5.46 10.11 23.37
CA GLU A 202 5.13 11.47 23.82
C GLU A 202 5.17 12.48 22.69
N LYS A 203 6.18 12.41 21.81
CA LYS A 203 6.28 13.26 20.62
C LYS A 203 5.10 13.02 19.67
N ILE A 204 4.78 11.76 19.37
CA ILE A 204 3.65 11.42 18.49
C ILE A 204 2.35 11.97 19.08
N ARG A 205 2.11 11.74 20.39
CA ARG A 205 0.92 12.22 21.12
C ARG A 205 0.77 13.74 21.05
N LYS A 206 1.88 14.47 21.20
CA LYS A 206 1.88 15.94 21.16
C LYS A 206 1.69 16.48 19.74
N GLU A 207 2.37 15.90 18.75
CA GLU A 207 2.44 16.45 17.40
C GLU A 207 1.24 16.03 16.52
N ASN A 208 0.71 14.82 16.68
CA ASN A 208 -0.33 14.33 15.81
C ASN A 208 -1.28 13.30 16.45
N PRO A 209 -2.49 13.71 16.88
CA PRO A 209 -3.48 12.81 17.50
C PRO A 209 -3.87 11.62 16.62
N VAL A 210 -3.89 11.78 15.29
CA VAL A 210 -4.21 10.68 14.36
C VAL A 210 -3.09 9.64 14.37
N LEU A 211 -1.83 10.06 14.21
CA LEU A 211 -0.68 9.14 14.32
C LEU A 211 -0.66 8.46 15.69
N TYR A 212 -0.96 9.19 16.77
CA TYR A 212 -0.98 8.63 18.11
C TYR A 212 -2.05 7.54 18.27
N SER A 213 -3.26 7.78 17.75
CA SER A 213 -4.33 6.80 17.75
C SER A 213 -3.96 5.51 17.01
N TYR A 214 -3.29 5.60 15.86
CA TYR A 214 -2.77 4.41 15.17
C TYR A 214 -1.60 3.79 15.93
N TRP A 215 -0.68 4.60 16.46
CA TRP A 215 0.46 4.11 17.22
C TRP A 215 0.01 3.22 18.36
N THR A 216 -0.92 3.67 19.20
CA THR A 216 -1.42 2.88 20.34
C THR A 216 -2.16 1.61 19.90
N LYS A 217 -2.76 1.62 18.70
CA LYS A 217 -3.58 0.52 18.20
C LYS A 217 -2.79 -0.60 17.52
N ILE A 218 -1.75 -0.27 16.75
CA ILE A 218 -1.09 -1.22 15.83
C ILE A 218 0.43 -1.29 15.97
N SER A 219 1.05 -0.41 16.77
CA SER A 219 2.49 -0.43 16.98
C SER A 219 2.93 -1.64 17.80
N ASP A 220 4.09 -2.19 17.48
CA ASP A 220 4.80 -3.20 18.27
C ASP A 220 5.37 -2.63 19.59
N PHE A 221 5.36 -1.31 19.74
CA PHE A 221 6.00 -0.58 20.83
C PHE A 221 5.03 0.06 21.83
N ALA A 222 3.73 0.08 21.52
CA ALA A 222 2.69 0.55 22.42
C ALA A 222 2.39 -0.46 23.54
#